data_AF-A0A2V6E4B7-F1
#
_entry.id   AF-A0A2V6E4B7-F1
#
_cell.length_a   1.000
_cell.length_b   1.000
_cell.length_c   1.000
_cell.angle_alpha   90.00
_cell.angle_beta   90.00
_cell.angle_gamma   90.00
#
_symmetry.space_group_name_H-M   'P 1'
#
loop_
_entity.id
_entity.type
_entity.pdbx_description
1 polymer ?
#
loop_
_entity_poly.entity_id
_entity_poly.type
_entity_poly.pdbx_seq_one_letter_code
_entity_poly.pdbx_strand_id
1 'polypeptide(L)'
;MEMGEFSSFRRPLMIVLPIGYVLVLRFVEEFLAVRALGILCLLAAEPLLEAAFFRYETTRLFLTVLAYLLIVAGLCWVTMPYLLRDQINWSARSNMRWRTVHGIAAVCGIAILACAFTQY
;
A
#
# COMPACT_ATOMS: atom_id res chain seq x y z
N MET A 1 20.30 42.66 8.40
CA MET A 1 20.91 41.33 8.58
C MET A 1 21.53 40.95 7.25
N GLU A 2 22.86 40.98 7.17
CA GLU A 2 23.58 40.74 5.92
C GLU A 2 23.54 39.25 5.58
N MET A 3 22.75 38.89 4.56
CA MET A 3 22.67 37.53 3.99
C MET A 3 23.93 37.18 3.16
N GLY A 4 25.10 37.74 3.51
CA GLY A 4 26.36 37.60 2.79
C GLY A 4 27.01 36.23 2.95
N GLU A 5 26.95 35.65 4.16
CA GLU A 5 27.49 34.30 4.44
C GLU A 5 26.72 33.18 3.71
N PHE A 6 25.43 33.37 3.43
CA PHE A 6 24.62 32.39 2.67
C PHE A 6 24.87 32.43 1.15
N SER A 7 25.54 33.48 0.64
CA SER A 7 25.86 33.57 -0.79
C SER A 7 26.91 32.54 -1.23
N SER A 8 27.85 32.21 -0.34
CA SER A 8 28.87 31.18 -0.58
C SER A 8 28.25 29.78 -0.63
N PHE A 9 27.24 29.52 0.19
CA PHE A 9 26.53 28.22 0.23
C PHE A 9 25.55 28.02 -0.94
N ARG A 10 25.14 29.10 -1.62
CA ARG A 10 24.24 29.04 -2.77
C ARG A 10 24.83 28.27 -3.96
N ARG A 11 26.10 28.47 -4.29
CA ARG A 11 26.77 27.75 -5.41
C ARG A 11 26.85 26.23 -5.20
N PRO A 12 27.37 25.71 -4.07
CA PRO A 12 27.39 24.27 -3.84
C PRO A 12 25.97 23.71 -3.73
N LEU A 13 25.01 24.44 -3.14
CA LEU A 13 23.62 24.00 -3.09
C LEU A 13 22.99 23.88 -4.49
N MET A 14 23.25 24.82 -5.40
CA MET A 14 22.73 24.76 -6.78
C MET A 14 23.33 23.61 -7.61
N ILE A 15 24.48 23.06 -7.20
CA ILE A 15 25.12 21.91 -7.87
C ILE A 15 24.71 20.59 -7.19
N VAL A 16 24.68 20.56 -5.86
CA VAL A 16 24.26 19.39 -5.08
C VAL A 16 22.79 19.05 -5.30
N LEU A 17 21.91 20.05 -5.47
CA LEU A 17 20.49 19.83 -5.68
C LEU A 17 20.16 19.02 -6.96
N PRO A 18 20.61 19.39 -8.17
CA PRO A 18 20.34 18.60 -9.37
C PRO A 18 21.05 17.24 -9.35
N ILE A 19 22.27 17.17 -8.81
CA ILE A 19 22.99 15.88 -8.67
C ILE A 19 22.22 14.96 -7.72
N GLY A 20 21.79 15.47 -6.57
CA GLY A 20 20.97 14.76 -5.61
C GLY A 20 19.65 14.31 -6.21
N TYR A 21 18.99 15.15 -6.99
CA TYR A 21 17.75 14.81 -7.70
C TYR A 21 17.95 13.64 -8.68
N VAL A 22 18.99 13.69 -9.52
CA VAL A 22 19.30 12.61 -10.46
C VAL A 22 19.70 11.33 -9.72
N LEU A 23 20.48 11.44 -8.63
CA LEU A 23 20.83 10.30 -7.79
C LEU A 23 19.60 9.66 -7.16
N VAL A 24 18.66 10.45 -6.64
CA VAL A 24 17.40 9.95 -6.08
C VAL A 24 16.60 9.21 -7.16
N LEU A 25 16.42 9.79 -8.34
CA LEU A 25 15.71 9.13 -9.44
C LEU A 25 16.37 7.81 -9.89
N ARG A 26 17.69 7.70 -9.78
CA ARG A 26 18.45 6.52 -10.25
C ARG A 26 18.57 5.43 -9.19
N PHE A 27 18.79 5.81 -7.94
CA PHE A 27 19.13 4.88 -6.85
C PHE A 27 18.00 4.64 -5.87
N VAL A 28 17.10 5.62 -5.68
CA VAL A 28 15.86 5.36 -4.95
C VAL A 28 14.92 4.73 -5.96
N GLU A 29 14.84 3.40 -5.92
CA GLU A 29 13.72 2.69 -6.55
C GLU A 29 12.44 3.07 -5.79
N GLU A 30 11.93 4.27 -6.05
CA GLU A 30 10.63 4.69 -5.59
C GLU A 30 9.62 3.78 -6.28
N PHE A 31 9.14 2.81 -5.53
CA PHE A 31 8.03 2.00 -5.96
C PHE A 31 6.74 2.80 -5.91
N LEU A 32 6.60 3.74 -6.85
CA LEU A 32 5.39 4.49 -7.05
C LEU A 32 4.20 3.55 -7.21
N ALA A 33 4.41 2.40 -7.87
CA ALA A 33 3.44 1.31 -7.99
C ALA A 33 3.00 0.73 -6.63
N VAL A 34 3.91 0.50 -5.68
CA VAL A 34 3.58 -0.04 -4.35
C VAL A 34 2.79 0.99 -3.53
N ARG A 35 3.21 2.26 -3.60
CA ARG A 35 2.52 3.36 -2.91
C ARG A 35 1.12 3.58 -3.49
N ALA A 36 0.99 3.54 -4.82
CA ALA A 36 -0.30 3.61 -5.52
C ALA A 36 -1.20 2.41 -5.17
N LEU A 37 -0.64 1.20 -5.06
CA LEU A 37 -1.37 0.02 -4.58
C LEU A 37 -1.90 0.22 -3.16
N GLY A 38 -1.08 0.76 -2.25
CA GLY A 38 -1.51 1.05 -0.89
C GLY A 38 -2.66 2.08 -0.84
N ILE A 39 -2.60 3.13 -1.66
CA ILE A 39 -3.70 4.10 -1.82
C ILE A 39 -4.95 3.42 -2.40
N LEU A 40 -4.80 2.53 -3.37
CA LEU A 40 -5.90 1.77 -3.94
C LEU A 40 -6.56 0.84 -2.91
N CYS A 41 -5.78 0.23 -2.01
CA CYS A 41 -6.31 -0.53 -0.88
C CYS A 41 -7.11 0.35 0.10
N LEU A 42 -6.64 1.57 0.38
CA LEU A 42 -7.39 2.53 1.20
C LEU A 42 -8.70 2.94 0.53
N LEU A 43 -8.66 3.22 -0.77
CA LEU A 43 -9.85 3.55 -1.57
C LEU A 43 -10.85 2.39 -1.59
N ALA A 44 -10.39 1.15 -1.72
CA ALA A 44 -11.25 -0.03 -1.72
C ALA A 44 -11.89 -0.31 -0.34
N ALA A 45 -11.31 0.18 0.76
CA ALA A 45 -11.88 0.04 2.09
C ALA A 45 -13.09 0.96 2.32
N GLU A 46 -13.13 2.12 1.65
CA GLU A 46 -14.23 3.10 1.75
C GLU A 46 -15.61 2.52 1.40
N PRO A 47 -15.86 1.98 0.18
CA PRO A 47 -17.17 1.43 -0.17
C PRO A 47 -17.51 0.19 0.67
N LEU A 48 -16.50 -0.52 1.16
CA LEU A 48 -16.66 -1.70 2.00
C LEU A 48 -17.20 -1.32 3.39
N LEU A 49 -16.73 -0.20 3.95
CA LEU A 49 -17.23 0.35 5.21
C LEU A 49 -18.63 0.96 5.04
N GLU A 50 -18.89 1.64 3.92
CA GLU A 50 -20.20 2.23 3.62
C GLU A 50 -21.28 1.15 3.47
N ALA A 51 -20.98 0.05 2.76
CA ALA A 51 -21.87 -1.10 2.63
C ALA A 51 -22.17 -1.78 3.98
N ALA A 52 -21.19 -1.79 4.89
CA ALA A 52 -21.36 -2.33 6.24
C ALA A 52 -22.22 -1.43 7.14
N PHE A 53 -22.23 -0.12 6.91
CA PHE A 53 -22.88 0.86 7.78
C PHE A 53 -24.41 0.72 7.81
N PHE A 54 -25.04 0.35 6.69
CA PHE A 54 -26.50 0.25 6.56
C PHE A 54 -27.12 -1.08 7.04
N ARG A 55 -26.33 -2.04 7.55
CA ARG A 55 -26.83 -3.36 7.96
C ARG A 55 -26.66 -3.60 9.47
N TYR A 56 -27.71 -4.11 10.13
CA TYR A 56 -27.70 -4.50 11.55
C TYR A 56 -27.29 -5.97 11.80
N GLU A 57 -27.08 -6.74 10.73
CA GLU A 57 -26.76 -8.18 10.76
C GLU A 57 -25.34 -8.48 11.25
N THR A 58 -25.14 -9.66 11.87
CA THR A 58 -23.83 -10.15 12.34
C THR A 58 -22.78 -10.24 11.22
N THR A 59 -23.22 -10.43 9.97
CA THR A 59 -22.39 -10.43 8.75
C THR A 59 -21.63 -9.11 8.55
N ARG A 60 -22.09 -8.01 9.16
CA ARG A 60 -21.37 -6.72 9.18
C ARG A 60 -19.97 -6.84 9.78
N LEU A 61 -19.79 -7.65 10.81
CA LEU A 61 -18.50 -7.79 11.51
C LEU A 61 -17.43 -8.37 10.57
N PHE A 62 -17.81 -9.30 9.69
CA PHE A 62 -16.89 -9.86 8.72
C PHE A 62 -16.40 -8.81 7.72
N LEU A 63 -17.33 -8.01 7.19
CA LEU A 63 -17.02 -6.98 6.20
C LEU A 63 -16.18 -5.83 6.79
N THR A 64 -16.50 -5.41 8.02
CA THR A 64 -15.74 -4.37 8.74
C THR A 64 -14.34 -4.84 9.12
N VAL A 65 -14.17 -6.06 9.63
CA VAL A 65 -12.84 -6.62 9.92
C VAL A 65 -11.98 -6.68 8.66
N LEU A 66 -12.56 -7.10 7.53
CA LEU A 66 -11.84 -7.14 6.25
C LEU A 66 -11.43 -5.74 5.78
N ALA A 67 -12.30 -4.74 5.92
CA ALA A 67 -11.97 -3.35 5.61
C ALA A 67 -10.81 -2.83 6.47
N TYR A 68 -10.82 -3.10 7.78
CA TYR A 68 -9.72 -2.72 8.67
C TYR A 68 -8.41 -3.42 8.31
N LEU A 69 -8.44 -4.70 7.93
CA LEU A 69 -7.25 -5.39 7.43
C LEU A 69 -6.69 -4.72 6.16
N LEU A 70 -7.58 -4.32 5.25
CA LEU A 70 -7.20 -3.63 4.01
C LEU A 70 -6.60 -2.24 4.29
N ILE A 71 -7.14 -1.51 5.28
CA ILE A 71 -6.60 -0.22 5.72
C ILE A 71 -5.20 -0.39 6.31
N VAL A 72 -5.00 -1.36 7.21
CA VAL A 72 -3.68 -1.63 7.81
C VAL A 72 -2.67 -2.04 6.74
N ALA A 73 -3.06 -2.91 5.81
CA ALA A 73 -2.20 -3.31 4.69
C ALA A 73 -1.84 -2.12 3.79
N GLY A 74 -2.83 -1.30 3.42
CA GLY A 74 -2.64 -0.09 2.62
C GLY A 74 -1.68 0.90 3.29
N LEU A 75 -1.86 1.14 4.59
CA LEU A 75 -1.00 2.03 5.37
C LEU A 75 0.44 1.51 5.44
N CYS A 76 0.62 0.21 5.71
CA CYS A 76 1.94 -0.43 5.73
C CYS A 76 2.67 -0.31 4.39
N TRP A 77 1.97 -0.49 3.26
CA TRP A 77 2.58 -0.37 1.93
C TRP A 77 2.88 1.07 1.51
N VAL A 78 2.06 2.04 1.96
CA VAL A 78 2.34 3.47 1.73
C VAL A 78 3.55 3.94 2.53
N THR A 79 3.63 3.57 3.82
CA THR A 79 4.71 3.98 4.72
C THR A 79 6.02 3.24 4.43
N MET A 80 5.96 1.94 4.15
CA MET A 80 7.12 1.07 3.98
C MET A 80 7.04 0.32 2.64
N PRO A 81 7.37 0.96 1.51
CA PRO A 81 7.21 0.35 0.19
C PRO A 81 8.13 -0.86 -0.05
N TYR A 82 9.24 -0.96 0.69
CA TYR A 82 10.15 -2.11 0.60
C TYR A 82 9.54 -3.41 1.13
N LEU A 83 8.50 -3.34 1.98
CA LEU A 83 7.82 -4.53 2.51
C LEU A 83 7.19 -5.36 1.39
N LEU A 84 6.59 -4.72 0.37
CA LEU A 84 6.00 -5.45 -0.74
C LEU A 84 7.07 -6.14 -1.60
N ARG A 85 8.21 -5.47 -1.84
CA ARG A 85 9.35 -6.10 -2.55
C ARG A 85 9.80 -7.36 -1.82
N ASP A 86 9.97 -7.28 -0.50
CA ASP A 86 10.43 -8.42 0.29
C ASP A 86 9.37 -9.54 0.34
N GLN A 87 8.08 -9.20 0.39
CA GLN A 87 6.99 -10.16 0.25
C GLN A 87 6.97 -10.86 -1.13
N ILE A 88 7.22 -10.13 -2.21
CA ILE A 88 7.31 -10.70 -3.56
C ILE A 88 8.54 -11.61 -3.64
N ASN A 89 9.70 -11.17 -3.16
CA ASN A 89 10.90 -12.01 -3.13
C ASN A 89 10.73 -13.28 -2.28
N TRP A 90 10.06 -13.16 -1.13
CA TRP A 90 9.79 -14.28 -0.24
C TRP A 90 8.78 -15.28 -0.82
N SER A 91 7.73 -14.78 -1.48
CA SER A 91 6.69 -15.60 -2.11
C SER A 91 7.16 -16.27 -3.40
N ALA A 92 7.96 -15.58 -4.22
CA ALA A 92 8.55 -16.11 -5.45
C ALA A 92 9.65 -17.16 -5.19
N ARG A 93 10.15 -17.28 -3.95
CA ARG A 93 11.22 -18.22 -3.60
C ARG A 93 10.82 -19.70 -3.68
N SER A 94 9.51 -20.00 -3.65
CA SER A 94 9.01 -21.37 -3.79
C SER A 94 7.62 -21.36 -4.40
N ASN A 95 7.42 -22.19 -5.43
CA ASN A 95 6.13 -22.33 -6.11
C ASN A 95 4.99 -22.77 -5.16
N MET A 96 5.33 -23.54 -4.12
CA MET A 96 4.38 -23.93 -3.08
C MET A 96 3.87 -22.71 -2.29
N ARG A 97 4.78 -21.79 -1.92
CA ARG A 97 4.47 -20.58 -1.14
C ARG A 97 3.66 -19.59 -1.93
N TRP A 98 4.04 -19.39 -3.20
CA TRP A 98 3.27 -18.57 -4.14
C TRP A 98 1.81 -19.04 -4.23
N ARG A 99 1.61 -20.36 -4.41
CA ARG A 99 0.28 -20.96 -4.52
C ARG A 99 -0.53 -20.85 -3.22
N THR A 100 0.10 -20.94 -2.06
CA THR A 100 -0.59 -20.75 -0.77
C THR A 100 -1.04 -19.31 -0.54
N VAL A 101 -0.21 -18.31 -0.85
CA VAL A 101 -0.57 -16.89 -0.67
C VAL A 101 -1.74 -16.51 -1.58
N HIS A 102 -1.68 -16.91 -2.85
CA HIS A 102 -2.76 -16.65 -3.80
C HIS A 102 -4.03 -17.47 -3.47
N GLY A 103 -3.86 -18.69 -2.94
CA GLY A 103 -4.97 -19.50 -2.46
C GLY A 103 -5.73 -18.86 -1.31
N ILE A 104 -5.03 -18.29 -0.32
CA ILE A 104 -5.66 -17.59 0.81
C ILE A 104 -6.41 -16.35 0.33
N ALA A 105 -5.81 -15.57 -0.59
CA ALA A 105 -6.46 -14.41 -1.19
C ALA A 105 -7.73 -14.81 -1.97
N ALA A 106 -7.67 -15.89 -2.75
CA ALA A 106 -8.81 -16.42 -3.49
C ALA A 106 -9.93 -16.93 -2.56
N VAL A 107 -9.57 -17.64 -1.48
CA VAL A 107 -10.55 -18.11 -0.47
C VAL A 107 -11.22 -16.92 0.23
N CYS A 108 -10.47 -15.87 0.58
CA CYS A 108 -11.06 -14.64 1.10
C CYS A 108 -12.04 -14.00 0.10
N GLY A 109 -11.65 -13.90 -1.17
CA GLY A 109 -12.53 -13.37 -2.23
C GLY A 109 -13.80 -14.20 -2.42
N ILE A 110 -13.68 -15.53 -2.42
CA ILE A 110 -14.81 -16.45 -2.52
C ILE A 110 -15.73 -16.34 -1.30
N ALA A 111 -15.17 -16.19 -0.10
CA ALA A 111 -15.97 -16.00 1.13
C ALA A 111 -16.79 -14.70 1.08
N ILE A 112 -16.22 -13.62 0.54
CA ILE A 112 -16.95 -12.36 0.32
C ILE A 112 -18.07 -12.55 -0.70
N LEU A 113 -17.79 -13.21 -1.83
CA LEU A 113 -18.80 -13.50 -2.86
C LEU A 113 -19.93 -14.37 -2.29
N ALA A 114 -19.60 -15.41 -1.53
CA ALA A 114 -20.58 -16.27 -0.87
C ALA A 114 -21.46 -15.46 0.10
N CYS A 115 -20.87 -14.59 0.92
CA CYS A 115 -21.63 -13.68 1.79
C CYS A 115 -22.57 -12.77 1.00
N ALA A 116 -22.12 -12.25 -0.15
CA ALA A 116 -22.94 -11.41 -1.02
C ALA A 116 -24.16 -12.17 -1.58
N PHE A 117 -23.98 -13.41 -2.03
CA PHE A 117 -25.08 -14.23 -2.55
C PHE A 117 -26.06 -14.70 -1.47
N THR A 118 -25.60 -14.94 -0.24
CA THR A 118 -26.49 -15.31 0.89
C THR A 118 -27.29 -14.14 1.47
N GLN A 119 -26.97 -12.90 1.07
CA GLN A 119 -27.58 -11.66 1.60
C GLN A 119 -28.54 -10.98 0.61
N TYR A 120 -28.80 -11.63 -0.54
CA TYR A 120 -29.88 -11.38 -1.50
C TYR A 120 -31.02 -12.37 -1.26
#